data_AF-A0A1Z8U6D8-F1
#
_entry.id   AF-A0A1Z8U6D8-F1
#
_cell.length_a   1.000
_cell.length_b   1.000
_cell.length_c   1.000
_cell.angle_alpha   90.00
_cell.angle_beta   90.00
_cell.angle_gamma   90.00
#
_symmetry.space_group_name_H-M   'P 1'
#
loop_
_entity.id
_entity.type
_entity.pdbx_description
1 polymer ?
#
loop_
_entity_poly.entity_id
_entity_poly.type
_entity_poly.pdbx_seq_one_letter_code
_entity_poly.pdbx_strand_id
1 'polypeptide(L)'
;MTEVNYWLIQPELWLLIGMGFVVGETLFGAAYLLLSLGFASLVVSALLFLQENEIVVFWLNDWSDISITYGVVALISVLLLRFFFQNSVEKDDINKY
;
A
#
# COMPACT_ATOMS: atom_id res chain seq x y z
N MET A 1 1.82 15.74 21.55
CA MET A 1 2.14 14.86 20.40
C MET A 1 3.39 15.44 19.73
N THR A 2 4.35 14.61 19.35
CA THR A 2 5.50 15.07 18.55
C THR A 2 5.03 15.45 17.13
N GLU A 3 5.68 16.41 16.47
CA GLU A 3 5.26 16.88 15.13
C GLU A 3 5.19 15.74 14.10
N VAL A 4 6.09 14.76 14.20
CA VAL A 4 6.09 13.54 13.35
C VAL A 4 4.80 12.74 13.49
N ASN A 5 4.25 12.66 14.71
CA ASN A 5 3.04 11.89 14.97
C ASN A 5 1.81 12.56 14.35
N TYR A 6 1.79 13.90 14.27
CA TYR A 6 0.69 14.63 13.64
C TYR A 6 0.57 14.28 12.15
N TRP A 7 1.67 14.38 11.40
CA TRP A 7 1.67 14.14 9.96
C TRP A 7 1.36 12.70 9.59
N LEU A 8 1.84 11.72 10.37
CA LEU A 8 1.60 10.30 10.10
C LEU A 8 0.15 9.88 10.28
N ILE A 9 -0.65 10.64 11.03
CA ILE A 9 -2.08 10.37 11.23
C ILE A 9 -2.93 10.99 10.10
N GLN A 10 -2.37 11.91 9.29
CA GLN A 10 -3.11 12.57 8.20
C GLN A 10 -3.33 11.60 7.01
N PRO A 11 -4.58 11.34 6.59
CA PRO A 11 -4.86 10.48 5.45
C PRO A 11 -4.21 10.95 4.14
N GLU A 12 -4.12 12.27 3.93
CA GLU A 12 -3.63 12.90 2.70
C GLU A 12 -2.14 12.60 2.46
N LEU A 13 -1.35 12.52 3.53
CA LEU A 13 0.08 12.19 3.42
C LEU A 13 0.25 10.80 2.80
N TRP A 14 -0.50 9.82 3.32
CA TRP A 14 -0.47 8.45 2.83
C TRP A 14 -1.03 8.31 1.42
N LEU A 15 -2.04 9.12 1.07
CA LEU A 15 -2.56 9.20 -0.30
C LEU A 15 -1.46 9.66 -1.27
N LEU A 16 -0.76 10.74 -0.95
CA LEU A 16 0.32 11.28 -1.77
C LEU A 16 1.49 10.31 -1.91
N ILE A 17 1.91 9.68 -0.80
CA ILE A 17 2.94 8.63 -0.82
C ILE A 17 2.50 7.47 -1.71
N GLY A 18 1.26 7.02 -1.58
CA GLY A 18 0.69 5.94 -2.38
C GLY A 18 0.71 6.25 -3.88
N MET A 19 0.24 7.42 -4.26
CA MET A 19 0.28 7.88 -5.66
C MET A 19 1.72 8.00 -6.17
N GLY A 20 2.64 8.52 -5.35
CA GLY A 20 4.06 8.63 -5.68
C GLY A 20 4.69 7.27 -5.97
N PHE A 21 4.38 6.25 -5.18
CA PHE A 21 4.87 4.89 -5.43
C PHE A 21 4.26 4.27 -6.69
N VAL A 22 2.96 4.47 -6.94
CA VAL A 22 2.31 3.97 -8.17
C VAL A 22 2.95 4.59 -9.41
N VAL A 23 3.18 5.90 -9.41
CA VAL A 23 3.89 6.59 -10.49
C VAL A 23 5.35 6.13 -10.57
N GLY A 24 6.01 5.93 -9.43
CA GLY A 24 7.37 5.40 -9.40
C GLY A 24 7.49 4.03 -10.05
N GLU A 25 6.54 3.12 -9.80
CA GLU A 25 6.53 1.80 -10.43
C GLU A 25 6.47 1.91 -11.96
N THR A 26 5.63 2.79 -12.51
CA THR A 26 5.47 2.93 -13.97
C THR A 26 6.71 3.53 -14.64
N LEU A 27 7.50 4.31 -13.90
CA LEU A 27 8.73 4.93 -14.41
C LEU A 27 9.96 4.02 -14.30
N PHE A 28 10.10 3.29 -13.19
CA PHE A 28 11.32 2.54 -12.87
C PHE A 28 11.20 1.02 -13.03
N GLY A 29 9.98 0.47 -13.08
CA GLY A 29 9.75 -0.97 -13.25
C GLY A 29 10.35 -1.82 -12.13
N ALA A 30 9.97 -1.55 -10.88
CA ALA A 30 10.53 -2.17 -9.68
C ALA A 30 9.93 -3.56 -9.34
N ALA A 31 9.57 -4.34 -10.35
CA ALA A 31 8.99 -5.68 -10.21
C ALA A 31 7.81 -5.74 -9.23
N TYR A 32 6.91 -4.74 -9.29
CA TYR A 32 5.72 -4.59 -8.45
C TYR A 32 5.98 -4.25 -6.97
N LEU A 33 7.24 -4.04 -6.56
CA LEU A 33 7.54 -3.63 -5.18
C LEU A 33 6.98 -2.25 -4.86
N LEU A 34 7.20 -1.25 -5.72
CA LEU A 34 6.66 0.09 -5.48
C LEU A 34 5.13 0.04 -5.56
N LEU A 35 4.56 -0.75 -6.46
CA LEU A 35 3.10 -0.94 -6.51
C LEU A 35 2.53 -1.50 -5.20
N SER A 36 3.21 -2.47 -4.59
CA SER A 36 2.78 -3.06 -3.31
C SER A 36 2.82 -2.06 -2.14
N LEU A 37 3.86 -1.24 -2.09
CA LEU A 37 4.01 -0.16 -1.10
C LEU A 37 3.00 0.96 -1.34
N GLY A 38 2.76 1.29 -2.61
CA GLY A 38 1.76 2.26 -3.03
C GLY A 38 0.36 1.84 -2.62
N PHE A 39 -0.03 0.60 -2.92
CA PHE A 39 -1.33 0.05 -2.53
C PHE A 39 -1.51 0.02 -1.02
N ALA A 40 -0.50 -0.41 -0.26
CA ALA A 40 -0.55 -0.39 1.19
C ALA A 40 -0.75 1.04 1.75
N SER A 41 -0.11 2.03 1.15
CA SER A 41 -0.27 3.45 1.54
C SER A 41 -1.69 3.93 1.28
N LEU A 42 -2.28 3.55 0.13
CA LEU A 42 -3.68 3.89 -0.19
C LEU A 42 -4.68 3.23 0.78
N VAL A 43 -4.42 1.97 1.18
CA VAL A 43 -5.26 1.28 2.18
C VAL A 43 -5.17 1.99 3.54
N VAL A 44 -3.95 2.33 4.00
CA VAL A 44 -3.77 3.08 5.25
C VAL A 44 -4.45 4.44 5.20
N SER A 45 -4.32 5.16 4.08
CA SER A 45 -5.02 6.43 3.84
C SER A 45 -6.55 6.25 3.98
N ALA A 46 -7.12 5.23 3.34
CA ALA A 46 -8.55 4.94 3.44
C ALA A 46 -8.98 4.60 4.88
N LEU A 47 -8.20 3.81 5.62
CA LEU A 47 -8.50 3.48 7.01
C LEU A 47 -8.47 4.70 7.92
N LEU A 48 -7.46 5.56 7.78
CA LEU A 48 -7.35 6.81 8.53
C LEU A 48 -8.51 7.76 8.18
N PHE A 49 -8.87 7.88 6.91
CA PHE A 49 -10.01 8.71 6.48
C PHE A 49 -11.33 8.20 7.07
N LEU A 50 -11.56 6.89 7.08
CA LEU A 50 -12.77 6.30 7.69
C LEU A 50 -12.81 6.52 9.21
N GLN A 51 -11.65 6.47 9.88
CA GLN A 51 -11.53 6.71 11.31
C GLN A 51 -11.78 8.19 11.66
N GLU A 52 -11.21 9.11 10.88
CA GLU A 52 -11.38 10.56 11.06
C GLU A 52 -12.84 11.00 10.90
N ASN A 53 -13.58 10.35 9.99
CA ASN A 53 -15.00 10.62 9.78
C ASN A 53 -15.93 9.83 10.73
N GLU A 54 -15.37 9.19 11.78
CA GLU A 54 -16.10 8.40 12.77
C GLU A 54 -16.96 7.27 12.17
N ILE A 55 -16.68 6.83 10.94
CA ILE A 55 -17.44 5.78 10.25
C ILE A 55 -17.11 4.42 10.86
N VAL A 56 -15.82 4.18 11.15
CA VAL A 56 -15.32 2.95 11.78
C VAL A 56 -14.20 3.30 12.75
N VAL A 57 -14.23 2.71 13.95
CA VAL A 57 -13.14 2.81 14.92
C VAL A 57 -12.12 1.71 14.66
N PHE A 58 -10.91 2.08 14.24
CA PHE A 58 -9.77 1.16 14.14
C PHE A 58 -8.77 1.38 15.29
N TRP A 59 -7.74 0.54 15.37
CA TRP A 59 -6.67 0.65 16.37
C TRP A 59 -5.54 1.62 15.94
N LEU A 60 -5.75 2.47 14.92
CA LEU A 60 -4.71 3.38 14.39
C LEU A 60 -4.60 4.64 15.26
N ASN A 61 -4.09 4.49 16.47
CA ASN A 61 -4.03 5.59 17.46
C ASN A 61 -2.66 6.25 17.53
N ASP A 62 -1.60 5.53 17.16
CA ASP A 62 -0.26 6.08 17.11
C ASP A 62 0.49 5.71 15.81
N TRP A 63 1.62 6.38 15.61
CA TRP A 63 2.49 6.13 14.46
C TRP A 63 2.98 4.67 14.36
N SER A 64 3.10 3.97 15.49
CA SER A 64 3.53 2.58 15.56
C SER A 64 2.44 1.67 14.98
N ASP A 65 1.19 1.86 15.38
CA ASP A 65 0.02 1.12 14.89
C ASP A 65 -0.12 1.28 13.37
N ILE A 66 0.05 2.52 12.88
CA ILE A 66 0.01 2.85 11.47
C ILE A 66 1.15 2.16 10.72
N SER A 67 2.38 2.21 11.25
CA SER A 67 3.55 1.59 10.63
C SER A 67 3.45 0.06 10.57
N ILE A 68 2.93 -0.57 11.62
CA ILE A 68 2.69 -2.02 11.67
C ILE A 68 1.62 -2.39 10.65
N THR A 69 0.49 -1.67 10.64
CA THR A 69 -0.60 -1.90 9.68
C THR A 69 -0.12 -1.75 8.25
N TYR A 70 0.62 -0.69 7.96
CA TYR A 70 1.23 -0.45 6.66
C TYR A 70 2.13 -1.62 6.23
N GLY A 71 3.04 -2.07 7.10
CA GLY A 71 3.94 -3.18 6.82
C GLY A 71 3.20 -4.49 6.55
N VAL A 72 2.18 -4.82 7.35
CA VAL A 72 1.36 -6.02 7.16
C VAL A 72 0.62 -5.96 5.82
N VAL A 73 -0.02 -4.83 5.51
CA VAL A 73 -0.75 -4.66 4.24
C VAL A 73 0.21 -4.72 3.05
N ALA A 74 1.41 -4.13 3.15
CA ALA A 74 2.41 -4.20 2.08
C ALA A 74 2.85 -5.65 1.81
N LEU A 75 3.13 -6.43 2.85
CA LEU A 75 3.47 -7.85 2.71
C LEU A 75 2.33 -8.65 2.05
N ILE A 76 1.09 -8.45 2.50
CA ILE A 76 -0.09 -9.08 1.90
C ILE A 76 -0.21 -8.66 0.42
N SER A 77 0.03 -7.39 0.11
CA SER A 77 -0.05 -6.87 -1.26
C SER A 77 0.98 -7.50 -2.18
N VAL A 78 2.22 -7.68 -1.73
CA VAL A 78 3.25 -8.41 -2.49
C VAL A 78 2.80 -9.84 -2.79
N LEU A 79 2.26 -10.54 -1.79
CA LEU A 79 1.79 -11.93 -1.97
C LEU A 79 0.63 -12.01 -2.95
N LEU A 80 -0.34 -11.10 -2.85
CA LEU A 80 -1.48 -11.03 -3.76
C LEU A 80 -1.03 -10.72 -5.19
N LEU A 81 -0.22 -9.68 -5.38
CA LEU A 81 0.30 -9.31 -6.69
C LEU A 81 1.08 -10.48 -7.31
N ARG A 82 1.96 -11.12 -6.54
CA ARG A 82 2.68 -12.30 -7.02
C ARG A 82 1.72 -13.42 -7.43
N PHE A 83 0.70 -13.73 -6.62
CA PHE A 83 -0.26 -14.78 -6.94
C PHE A 83 -1.07 -14.49 -8.21
N PHE A 84 -1.55 -13.26 -8.40
CA PHE A 84 -2.34 -12.88 -9.57
C PHE A 84 -1.50 -12.76 -10.85
N PHE A 85 -0.32 -12.16 -10.77
CA PHE A 85 0.49 -11.88 -11.96
C PHE A 85 1.42 -13.03 -12.37
N GLN A 86 1.89 -13.86 -11.43
CA GLN A 86 2.79 -14.98 -11.78
C GLN A 86 2.06 -16.07 -12.59
N ASN A 87 0.77 -16.30 -12.33
CA ASN A 87 -0.06 -17.24 -13.09
C ASN A 87 -0.45 -16.73 -14.49
N SER A 88 -0.25 -15.43 -14.77
CA SER A 88 -0.60 -14.83 -16.06
C SER A 88 0.49 -15.06 -17.11
N VAL A 89 1.75 -15.18 -16.68
CA VAL A 89 2.91 -15.39 -17.58
C VAL A 89 3.02 -16.85 -18.03
N GLU A 90 2.66 -17.82 -17.16
CA GLU A 90 2.80 -19.25 -17.47
C GLU A 90 1.78 -19.76 -18.51
N LYS A 91 0.68 -19.03 -18.73
CA LYS A 91 -0.35 -19.41 -19.72
C LYS A 91 -0.04 -18.97 -21.16
N ASP A 92 0.87 -18.02 -21.35
CA ASP A 92 1.19 -17.47 -22.68
C ASP A 92 2.41 -18.15 -23.33
N ASP A 93 3.08 -19.07 -22.65
CA ASP A 93 4.15 -19.87 -23.23
C ASP A 93 3.57 -21.07 -24.02
N ILE A 94 2.77 -20.75 -25.05
CA ILE A 94 2.39 -21.67 -26.12
C ILE A 94 3.49 -21.67 -27.19
N ASN A 95 4.75 -21.63 -26.77
CA ASN A 95 5.86 -21.73 -27.70
C ASN A 95 6.12 -23.20 -28.00
N LYS A 96 5.31 -23.75 -28.91
CA LYS A 96 5.59 -24.99 -29.62
C LYS A 96 6.79 -24.76 -30.53
N TYR A 97 7.99 -25.10 -30.07
CA TYR A 97 9.13 -25.44 -30.92
C TYR A 97 9.54 -26.88 -30.68
#